data_AF-A0A077P5V2-F1
#
_entry.id   AF-A0A077P5V2-F1
#
_cell.length_a   1.000
_cell.length_b   1.000
_cell.length_c   1.000
_cell.angle_alpha   90.00
_cell.angle_beta   90.00
_cell.angle_gamma   90.00
#
_symmetry.space_group_name_H-M   'P 1'
#
loop_
_entity.id
_entity.type
_entity.pdbx_description
1 polymer ?
#
loop_
_entity_poly.entity_id
_entity_poly.type
_entity_poly.pdbx_seq_one_letter_code
_entity_poly.pdbx_strand_id
1 'polypeptide(L)' 'MGYSLDFRERVLAYKDKHSLTFEQTSAHFEVTIRTLLRLETAEYHLQKKR' A
#
# COMPACT_ATOMS: atom_id res chain seq x y z
N MET A 1 -5.59 0.86 15.60
CA MET A 1 -4.70 1.79 14.89
C MET A 1 -4.52 1.29 13.47
N GLY A 2 -5.25 1.84 12.52
CA GLY A 2 -5.19 1.39 11.13
C GLY A 2 -5.40 2.58 10.22
N TYR A 3 -4.49 2.75 9.26
CA TYR A 3 -4.62 3.72 8.17
C TYR A 3 -6.01 3.62 7.53
N SER A 4 -6.60 4.74 7.14
CA SER A 4 -7.89 4.78 6.42
C SER A 4 -7.80 4.01 5.10
N LEU A 5 -8.94 3.57 4.57
CA LEU A 5 -8.99 2.86 3.29
C LEU A 5 -8.36 3.72 2.17
N ASP A 6 -8.77 4.99 2.09
CA ASP A 6 -8.28 5.96 1.12
C ASP A 6 -6.75 6.12 1.14
N PHE A 7 -6.14 6.08 2.34
CA PHE A 7 -4.69 6.16 2.47
C PHE A 7 -4.02 4.92 1.87
N ARG A 8 -4.58 3.72 2.12
CA ARG A 8 -4.02 2.47 1.62
C ARG A 8 -4.09 2.39 0.10
N GLU A 9 -5.25 2.74 -0.45
CA GLU A 9 -5.46 2.83 -1.89
C GLU A 9 -4.49 3.85 -2.52
N ARG A 10 -4.34 5.03 -1.91
CA ARG A 10 -3.41 6.06 -2.40
C ARG A 10 -1.95 5.59 -2.39
N VAL A 11 -1.50 4.93 -1.32
CA VAL A 11 -0.12 4.45 -1.19
C VAL A 11 0.18 3.40 -2.26
N LEU A 12 -0.72 2.43 -2.45
CA LEU A 12 -0.54 1.37 -3.45
C LEU A 12 -0.64 1.92 -4.88
N ALA A 13 -1.62 2.79 -5.16
CA ALA A 13 -1.73 3.44 -6.46
C ALA A 13 -0.51 4.31 -6.79
N TYR A 14 0.06 5.01 -5.80
CA TYR A 14 1.29 5.79 -5.99
C TYR A 14 2.50 4.89 -6.27
N LYS A 15 2.66 3.81 -5.50
CA LYS A 15 3.71 2.81 -5.73
C LYS A 15 3.65 2.28 -7.16
N ASP A 16 2.48 1.86 -7.62
CA ASP A 16 2.32 1.24 -8.94
C ASP A 16 2.48 2.27 -10.07
N LYS A 17 1.89 3.47 -9.92
CA LYS A 17 2.02 4.58 -10.88
C LYS A 17 3.48 4.97 -11.12
N HIS A 18 4.29 4.95 -10.07
CA HIS A 18 5.70 5.34 -10.12
C HIS A 18 6.66 4.15 -10.20
N SER A 19 6.15 2.92 -10.28
CA SER A 19 6.94 1.68 -10.28
C SER A 19 7.97 1.61 -9.13
N LEU A 20 7.58 2.08 -7.94
CA LEU A 20 8.46 2.17 -6.78
C LEU A 20 8.62 0.81 -6.08
N THR A 21 9.77 0.62 -5.44
CA THR A 21 9.96 -0.50 -4.51
C THR A 21 9.28 -0.24 -3.16
N PHE A 22 9.16 -1.28 -2.33
CA PHE A 22 8.61 -1.12 -0.98
C PHE A 22 9.47 -0.24 -0.08
N GLU A 23 10.79 -0.28 -0.25
CA GLU A 23 11.74 0.55 0.49
C GLU A 23 11.55 2.04 0.12
N GLN A 24 11.43 2.34 -1.17
CA GLN A 24 11.19 3.71 -1.65
C GLN A 24 9.83 4.23 -1.20
N THR A 25 8.79 3.38 -1.29
CA THR A 25 7.44 3.72 -0.84
C THR A 25 7.40 3.93 0.69
N SER A 26 8.14 3.11 1.44
CA SER A 26 8.27 3.21 2.89
C SER A 26 8.92 4.54 3.30
N ALA A 27 10.01 4.92 2.63
CA ALA A 27 10.67 6.20 2.85
C ALA A 27 9.78 7.40 2.46
N HIS A 28 8.98 7.28 1.40
CA HIS A 28 8.13 8.37 0.92
C HIS A 28 6.94 8.67 1.83
N PHE A 29 6.29 7.63 2.36
CA PHE A 29 5.09 7.77 3.18
C PHE A 29 5.36 7.62 4.68
N GLU A 30 6.62 7.40 5.08
CA GLU A 30 7.06 7.12 6.45
C GLU A 30 6.31 5.92 7.08
N VAL A 31 5.96 4.94 6.26
CA VAL A 31 5.23 3.73 6.67
C VAL A 31 6.17 2.55 6.65
N THR A 32 6.13 1.69 7.67
CA THR A 32 6.99 0.48 7.68
C THR A 32 6.69 -0.46 6.51
N ILE A 33 7.71 -1.12 5.96
CA ILE A 33 7.56 -2.14 4.91
C ILE A 33 6.56 -3.22 5.31
N ARG A 34 6.55 -3.65 6.59
CA ARG A 34 5.59 -4.64 7.12
C ARG A 34 4.14 -4.18 6.95
N THR A 35 3.88 -2.89 7.13
CA THR A 35 2.56 -2.33 6.86
C THR A 35 2.24 -2.39 5.37
N LEU A 36 3.15 -1.98 4.49
CA LEU A 36 2.93 -2.00 3.04
C LEU A 36 2.59 -3.41 2.52
N LEU A 37 3.32 -4.43 2.96
CA LEU A 37 3.04 -5.83 2.63
C LEU A 37 1.64 -6.27 3.10
N ARG A 38 1.22 -5.82 4.29
CA ARG A 38 -0.13 -6.08 4.80
C ARG A 38 -1.20 -5.37 3.96
N LEU A 39 -0.93 -4.15 3.50
CA LEU A 39 -1.86 -3.39 2.66
C LEU A 39 -2.06 -4.08 1.31
N GLU A 40 -0.97 -4.50 0.66
CA GLU A 40 -1.03 -5.20 -0.62
C GLU A 40 -1.80 -6.53 -0.49
N THR A 41 -1.56 -7.28 0.60
CA THR A 41 -2.31 -8.51 0.88
C THR A 41 -3.80 -8.23 1.10
N ALA A 42 -4.15 -7.14 1.79
CA ALA A 42 -5.55 -6.78 2.05
C ALA A 42 -6.29 -6.35 0.77
N GLU A 43 -5.65 -5.56 -0.10
CA GLU A 43 -6.22 -5.15 -1.39
C GLU A 43 -6.38 -6.32 -2.37
N TYR A 44 -5.43 -7.26 -2.39
CA TYR A 44 -5.54 -8.48 -3.22
C TYR A 44 -6.84 -9.26 -2.94
N HIS A 45 -7.27 -9.29 -1.68
CA HIS A 45 -8.52 -9.94 -1.29
C HIS A 45 -9.79 -9.15 -1.64
N LEU A 46 -9.69 -7.82 -1.80
CA LEU A 46 -10.80 -6.96 -2.23
C LEU A 46 -11.03 -7.03 -3.74
N GLN A 47 -9.96 -7.08 -4.55
CA GLN A 47 -10.06 -7.19 -6.01
C GLN A 47 -10.61 -8.56 -6.46
N LYS A 48 -10.34 -9.64 -5.73
CA LYS A 48 -10.84 -10.99 -6.06
C LYS A 48 -12.31 -11.24 -5.70
N LYS A 49 -12.98 -10.28 -5.05
CA LYS A 49 -14.39 -10.33 -4.64
C LYS A 49 -15.32 -9.48 -5.52
N ARG A 50 -14.80 -8.84 -6.57
CA ARG A 50 -15.58 -8.18 -7.63
C ARG A 50 -15.61 -9.07 -8.88
#